data_AF-A0A706C7K5-F1
#
_entry.id   AF-A0A706C7K5-F1
#
_cell.length_a   1.000
_cell.length_b   1.000
_cell.length_c   1.000
_cell.angle_alpha   90.00
_cell.angle_beta   90.00
_cell.angle_gamma   90.00
#
_symmetry.space_group_name_H-M   'P 1'
#
loop_
_entity.id
_entity.type
_entity.pdbx_description
1 polymer ?
#
loop_
_entity_poly.entity_id
_entity_poly.type
_entity_poly.pdbx_seq_one_letter_code
_entity_poly.pdbx_strand_id
1 'polypeptide(L)'
;MCTTCGCAEGNLYIEGDEHNPHSAFRSAPFAPAARPALNITGIKTPDFAPSQTAEGDLHYGHGEAGTHAPGMSQRRMLEVEIDVLDKNNRLAERNRARFAARQQLVLNLVSSPGSGKTTLLTETLMKLKDRVPCAVIEGDQQTVNDAARIRATGTPAIQVNTGKGCHLDAQMIADAAPRL
;
A
#
# COMPACT_ATOMS: atom_id res chain seq x y z
N MET A 1 4.44 -8.10 -8.50
CA MET A 1 3.47 -8.35 -7.41
C MET A 1 3.88 -9.62 -6.67
N CYS A 2 3.97 -9.61 -5.34
CA CYS A 2 4.38 -10.77 -4.55
C CYS A 2 3.35 -11.92 -4.73
N THR A 3 3.74 -12.99 -5.42
CA THR A 3 2.89 -14.14 -5.76
C THR A 3 2.95 -15.27 -4.72
N THR A 4 3.59 -15.05 -3.56
CA THR A 4 4.01 -16.15 -2.68
C THR A 4 2.98 -16.58 -1.62
N CYS A 5 1.84 -15.92 -1.43
CA CYS A 5 0.93 -16.29 -0.33
C CYS A 5 -0.56 -16.37 -0.69
N GLY A 6 -1.04 -17.60 -0.86
CA GLY A 6 -2.33 -18.12 -0.37
C GLY A 6 -3.60 -17.28 -0.57
N CYS A 7 -4.49 -17.77 -1.42
CA CYS A 7 -5.82 -17.21 -1.68
C CYS A 7 -6.83 -17.43 -0.53
N ALA A 8 -6.89 -16.54 0.46
CA ALA A 8 -8.09 -16.31 1.31
C ALA A 8 -8.37 -14.80 1.46
N GLU A 9 -9.61 -14.34 1.43
CA GLU A 9 -9.96 -12.90 1.56
C GLU A 9 -9.58 -12.36 2.94
N GLY A 10 -8.62 -11.44 3.02
CA GLY A 10 -8.23 -10.77 4.26
C GLY A 10 -9.01 -9.48 4.41
N ASN A 11 -9.80 -9.35 5.48
CA ASN A 11 -10.57 -8.14 5.77
C ASN A 11 -9.63 -6.96 6.08
N LEU A 12 -9.61 -5.94 5.23
CA LEU A 12 -8.99 -4.65 5.55
C LEU A 12 -9.78 -3.99 6.69
N TYR A 13 -9.09 -3.59 7.78
CA TYR A 13 -9.69 -2.81 8.86
C TYR A 13 -8.67 -1.90 9.54
N ILE A 14 -9.18 -0.84 10.19
CA ILE A 14 -8.42 -0.05 11.16
C ILE A 14 -8.96 -0.42 12.54
N GLU A 15 -8.07 -0.51 13.54
CA GLU A 15 -8.45 -0.72 14.94
C GLU A 15 -9.61 0.22 15.35
N GLY A 16 -10.64 -0.35 15.97
CA GLY A 16 -11.92 0.31 16.25
C GLY A 16 -13.05 0.02 15.26
N ASP A 17 -12.77 -0.53 14.07
CA ASP A 17 -13.80 -0.87 13.06
C ASP A 17 -14.31 -2.32 13.16
N GLU A 18 -13.91 -3.06 14.18
CA GLU A 18 -14.21 -4.48 14.38
C GLU A 18 -15.72 -4.78 14.38
N HIS A 19 -16.52 -3.83 14.89
CA HIS A 19 -17.98 -3.93 15.01
C HIS A 19 -18.73 -3.01 14.03
N ASN A 20 -18.02 -2.34 13.10
CA ASN A 20 -18.64 -1.45 12.12
C ASN A 20 -18.63 -2.07 10.71
N PRO A 21 -19.69 -2.79 10.30
CA PRO A 21 -19.77 -3.41 8.99
C PRO A 21 -19.84 -2.40 7.83
N HIS A 22 -20.07 -1.11 8.12
CA HIS A 22 -20.16 -0.02 7.15
C HIS A 22 -18.97 0.95 7.21
N SER A 23 -17.83 0.56 7.81
CA SER A 23 -16.63 1.39 7.73
C SER A 23 -16.25 1.63 6.27
N ALA A 24 -16.07 2.91 5.90
CA ALA A 24 -15.64 3.30 4.55
C ALA A 24 -14.35 2.59 4.11
N PHE A 25 -13.54 2.15 5.08
CA PHE A 25 -12.30 1.39 4.90
C PHE A 25 -12.50 -0.02 4.32
N ARG A 26 -13.68 -0.64 4.54
CA ARG A 26 -14.03 -1.98 4.01
C ARG A 26 -14.43 -1.97 2.52
N SER A 27 -14.60 -0.78 1.94
CA SER A 27 -14.98 -0.63 0.53
C SER A 27 -13.76 -0.91 -0.35
N ALA A 28 -13.84 -1.87 -1.28
CA ALA A 28 -12.77 -2.17 -2.21
C ALA A 28 -12.21 -0.88 -2.86
N PRO A 29 -10.90 -0.56 -2.77
CA PRO A 29 -10.39 0.78 -3.13
C PRO A 29 -10.40 1.11 -4.63
N PHE A 30 -10.84 0.19 -5.48
CA PHE A 30 -10.47 0.17 -6.89
C PHE A 30 -11.70 0.09 -7.81
N ALA A 31 -12.60 1.06 -7.71
CA ALA A 31 -13.30 1.50 -8.91
C ALA A 31 -12.34 2.43 -9.69
N PRO A 32 -11.89 2.07 -10.91
CA PRO A 32 -11.09 2.97 -11.72
C PRO A 32 -11.92 4.21 -12.05
N ALA A 33 -11.37 5.40 -11.78
CA ALA A 33 -11.97 6.64 -12.25
C ALA A 33 -11.89 6.67 -13.78
N ALA A 34 -12.99 7.01 -14.46
CA ALA A 34 -12.98 7.15 -15.91
C ALA A 34 -12.00 8.27 -16.31
N ARG A 35 -11.00 7.93 -17.12
CA ARG A 35 -9.99 8.86 -17.62
C ARG A 35 -9.82 8.75 -19.14
N PRO A 36 -9.46 9.86 -19.81
CA PRO A 36 -9.05 9.81 -21.21
C PRO A 36 -7.79 8.96 -21.35
N ALA A 37 -7.79 8.05 -22.31
CA ALA A 37 -6.69 7.14 -22.56
C ALA A 37 -5.38 7.92 -22.82
N LEU A 38 -4.34 7.63 -22.05
CA LEU A 38 -2.98 8.05 -22.40
C LEU A 38 -2.59 7.30 -23.67
N ASN A 39 -2.32 8.04 -24.75
CA ASN A 39 -1.77 7.46 -25.97
C ASN A 39 -0.31 7.09 -25.72
N ILE A 40 -0.05 5.85 -25.27
CA ILE A 40 1.29 5.28 -25.34
C ILE A 40 1.62 5.12 -26.83
N THR A 41 2.42 6.02 -27.40
CA THR A 41 2.74 6.07 -28.84
C THR A 41 3.72 4.96 -29.29
N GLY A 42 4.02 4.02 -28.40
CA GLY A 42 4.76 2.79 -28.68
C GLY A 42 6.07 2.70 -27.89
N ILE A 43 6.33 1.53 -27.30
CA ILE A 43 7.69 1.15 -26.93
C ILE A 43 8.28 0.54 -28.20
N LYS A 44 9.11 1.31 -28.93
CA LYS A 44 9.86 0.76 -30.06
C LYS A 44 11.02 -0.05 -29.51
N THR A 45 10.81 -1.34 -29.28
CA THR A 45 11.91 -2.31 -29.23
C THR A 45 12.17 -2.75 -30.68
N PRO A 46 13.30 -2.37 -31.29
CA PRO A 46 13.56 -2.67 -32.70
C PRO A 46 13.63 -4.18 -33.01
N ASP A 47 13.79 -5.03 -31.98
CA ASP A 47 14.12 -6.45 -32.15
C ASP A 47 13.04 -7.42 -31.62
N PHE A 48 11.83 -6.96 -31.29
CA PHE A 48 10.79 -7.84 -30.76
C PHE A 48 9.82 -8.33 -31.84
N ALA A 49 9.80 -9.64 -32.08
CA ALA A 49 8.77 -10.34 -32.87
C ALA A 49 8.13 -11.45 -32.00
N PRO A 50 6.79 -11.48 -31.83
CA PRO A 50 6.13 -12.55 -31.08
C PRO A 50 6.27 -13.89 -31.81
N SER A 51 6.47 -14.97 -31.05
CA SER A 51 6.46 -16.34 -31.59
C SER A 51 5.03 -16.80 -31.82
N GLN A 52 4.71 -17.41 -32.97
CA GLN A 52 3.36 -17.90 -33.26
C GLN A 52 3.24 -19.41 -32.96
N THR A 53 2.17 -19.84 -32.28
CA THR A 53 1.86 -21.26 -32.06
C THR A 53 1.33 -21.90 -33.34
N ALA A 54 1.28 -23.24 -33.36
CA ALA A 54 0.76 -23.99 -34.50
C ALA A 54 -0.74 -23.71 -34.77
N GLU A 55 -1.51 -23.33 -33.74
CA GLU A 55 -2.91 -22.91 -33.87
C GLU A 55 -3.08 -21.45 -34.32
N GLY A 56 -1.98 -20.71 -34.49
CA GLY A 56 -1.98 -19.31 -34.94
C GLY A 56 -1.96 -18.26 -33.82
N ASP A 57 -1.89 -18.68 -32.55
CA ASP A 57 -1.84 -17.76 -31.42
C ASP A 57 -0.48 -17.06 -31.32
N LEU A 58 -0.49 -15.77 -30.99
CA LEU A 58 0.73 -14.98 -30.84
C LEU A 58 1.22 -15.03 -29.39
N HIS A 59 2.41 -15.57 -29.16
CA HIS A 59 3.10 -15.67 -27.88
C HIS A 59 4.20 -14.62 -27.77
N TYR A 60 4.06 -13.73 -26.78
CA TYR A 60 4.88 -12.51 -26.64
C TYR A 60 6.14 -12.71 -25.77
N GLY A 61 6.60 -13.94 -25.62
CA GLY A 61 7.71 -14.32 -24.73
C GLY A 61 7.32 -14.33 -23.25
N HIS A 62 8.15 -14.93 -22.41
CA HIS A 62 7.92 -14.95 -20.96
C HIS A 62 8.27 -13.61 -20.28
N GLY A 63 8.96 -12.71 -21.00
CA GLY A 63 9.50 -11.44 -20.48
C GLY A 63 10.51 -11.65 -19.33
N GLU A 64 11.42 -10.71 -19.11
CA GLU A 64 12.24 -10.73 -17.87
C GLU A 64 11.39 -10.51 -16.62
N ALA A 65 10.19 -9.93 -16.78
CA ALA A 65 9.30 -9.58 -15.66
C ALA A 65 8.39 -10.72 -15.20
N GLY A 66 8.18 -11.79 -15.99
CA GLY A 66 7.27 -12.89 -15.62
C GLY A 66 5.83 -12.48 -15.31
N THR A 67 5.42 -11.24 -15.60
CA THR A 67 4.12 -10.68 -15.23
C THR A 67 3.06 -11.07 -16.26
N HIS A 68 2.45 -12.24 -16.06
CA HIS A 68 1.29 -12.70 -16.82
C HIS A 68 0.04 -12.66 -15.94
N ALA A 69 -1.00 -11.94 -16.39
CA ALA A 69 -2.36 -12.05 -15.87
C ALA A 69 -3.25 -12.57 -17.01
N PRO A 70 -3.95 -13.71 -16.85
CA PRO A 70 -4.82 -14.26 -17.88
C PRO A 70 -5.83 -13.22 -18.38
N GLY A 71 -5.93 -13.05 -19.71
CA GLY A 71 -6.88 -12.12 -20.33
C GLY A 71 -6.47 -10.64 -20.33
N MET A 72 -5.24 -10.29 -19.96
CA MET A 72 -4.74 -8.90 -19.97
C MET A 72 -3.43 -8.77 -20.75
N SER A 73 -3.36 -7.78 -21.66
CA SER A 73 -2.12 -7.45 -22.36
C SER A 73 -1.12 -6.79 -21.42
N GLN A 74 0.18 -6.97 -21.65
CA GLN A 74 1.25 -6.33 -20.87
C GLN A 74 1.11 -4.80 -20.83
N ARG A 75 0.68 -4.20 -21.94
CA ARG A 75 0.42 -2.75 -22.04
C ARG A 75 -0.71 -2.31 -21.11
N ARG A 76 -1.84 -3.04 -21.11
CA ARG A 76 -2.97 -2.75 -20.23
C ARG A 76 -2.58 -2.94 -18.76
N MET A 77 -1.73 -3.91 -18.46
CA MET A 77 -1.19 -4.12 -17.11
C MET A 77 -0.34 -2.93 -16.65
N LEU A 78 0.58 -2.45 -17.49
CA LEU A 78 1.41 -1.28 -17.20
C LEU A 78 0.56 -0.01 -17.01
N GLU A 79 -0.43 0.22 -17.88
CA GLU A 79 -1.36 1.35 -17.76
C GLU A 79 -2.09 1.31 -16.40
N VAL A 80 -2.59 0.14 -15.99
CA VAL A 80 -3.24 -0.04 -14.69
C VAL A 80 -2.29 0.22 -13.52
N GLU A 81 -1.06 -0.29 -13.57
CA GLU A 81 -0.06 -0.05 -12.52
C GLU A 81 0.28 1.44 -12.38
N ILE A 82 0.49 2.14 -13.49
CA ILE A 82 0.74 3.59 -13.51
C ILE A 82 -0.44 4.35 -12.92
N ASP A 83 -1.67 3.99 -13.31
CA ASP A 83 -2.88 4.64 -12.80
C ASP A 83 -3.05 4.47 -11.29
N VAL A 84 -2.76 3.27 -10.77
CA VAL A 84 -2.82 2.97 -9.33
C VAL A 84 -1.78 3.82 -8.57
N LEU A 85 -0.54 3.87 -9.07
CA LEU A 85 0.53 4.66 -8.45
C LEU A 85 0.23 6.17 -8.50
N ASP A 86 -0.31 6.67 -9.61
CA ASP A 86 -0.68 8.09 -9.79
C ASP A 86 -1.83 8.48 -8.85
N LYS A 87 -2.85 7.62 -8.70
CA LYS A 87 -3.93 7.83 -7.70
C LYS A 87 -3.37 7.92 -6.29
N ASN A 88 -2.46 7.01 -5.91
CA ASN A 88 -1.83 7.02 -4.60
C ASN A 88 -0.97 8.27 -4.37
N ASN A 89 -0.23 8.72 -5.38
CA ASN A 89 0.58 9.95 -5.30
C ASN A 89 -0.27 11.19 -5.03
N ARG A 90 -1.42 11.34 -5.68
CA ARG A 90 -2.36 12.45 -5.39
C ARG A 90 -2.92 12.40 -3.98
N LEU A 91 -3.21 11.20 -3.47
CA LEU A 91 -3.62 11.03 -2.06
C LEU A 91 -2.49 11.40 -1.11
N ALA A 92 -1.27 10.94 -1.37
CA ALA A 92 -0.09 11.24 -0.56
C ALA A 92 0.20 12.74 -0.52
N GLU A 93 0.06 13.45 -1.63
CA GLU A 93 0.23 14.91 -1.68
C GLU A 93 -0.81 15.65 -0.82
N ARG A 94 -2.08 15.24 -0.88
CA ARG A 94 -3.11 15.78 0.02
C ARG A 94 -2.80 15.52 1.49
N ASN A 95 -2.30 14.33 1.83
CA ASN A 95 -1.88 14.01 3.19
C ASN A 95 -0.73 14.91 3.64
N ARG A 96 0.32 15.07 2.82
CA ARG A 96 1.45 15.97 3.12
C ARG A 96 0.98 17.40 3.35
N ALA A 97 0.11 17.94 2.49
CA ALA A 97 -0.46 19.27 2.67
C ALA A 97 -1.24 19.39 3.99
N ARG A 98 -2.04 18.36 4.33
CA ARG A 98 -2.81 18.29 5.57
C ARG A 98 -1.92 18.28 6.82
N PHE A 99 -0.82 17.53 6.81
CA PHE A 99 0.14 17.46 7.91
C PHE A 99 0.97 18.74 8.02
N ALA A 100 1.41 19.30 6.89
CA ALA A 100 2.14 20.57 6.85
C ALA A 100 1.32 21.73 7.40
N ALA A 101 0.02 21.82 7.05
CA ALA A 101 -0.89 22.81 7.60
C ALA A 101 -1.07 22.71 9.13
N ARG A 102 -0.81 21.54 9.72
CA ARG A 102 -0.83 21.29 11.17
C ARG A 102 0.56 21.32 11.81
N GLN A 103 1.60 21.66 11.04
CA GLN A 103 3.00 21.66 11.47
C GLN A 103 3.45 20.30 12.06
N GLN A 104 2.93 19.20 11.51
CA GLN A 104 3.27 17.84 11.94
C GLN A 104 4.42 17.26 11.11
N LEU A 105 5.50 16.86 11.77
CA LEU A 105 6.54 16.02 11.16
C LEU A 105 6.04 14.58 11.08
N VAL A 106 5.94 14.04 9.87
CA VAL A 106 5.51 12.65 9.64
C VAL A 106 6.65 11.85 9.04
N LEU A 107 7.02 10.76 9.70
CA LEU A 107 8.11 9.88 9.31
C LEU A 107 7.56 8.53 8.86
N ASN A 108 7.99 8.06 7.69
CA ASN A 108 7.68 6.71 7.21
C ASN A 108 8.87 5.80 7.49
N LEU A 109 8.69 4.83 8.39
CA LEU A 109 9.72 3.85 8.74
C LEU A 109 9.44 2.52 8.04
N VAL A 110 10.23 2.22 7.01
CA VAL A 110 10.13 1.00 6.21
C VAL A 110 11.37 0.15 6.46
N SER A 111 11.18 -1.16 6.65
CA SER A 111 12.28 -2.11 6.84
C SER A 111 11.88 -3.53 6.43
N SER A 112 12.86 -4.42 6.32
CA SER A 112 12.60 -5.85 6.16
C SER A 112 11.99 -6.45 7.45
N PRO A 113 11.24 -7.56 7.35
CA PRO A 113 10.77 -8.31 8.52
C PRO A 113 11.93 -8.71 9.44
N GLY A 114 11.74 -8.60 10.75
CA GLY A 114 12.73 -9.02 11.75
C GLY A 114 13.94 -8.08 11.94
N SER A 115 14.04 -6.96 11.21
CA SER A 115 15.18 -6.03 11.31
C SER A 115 15.19 -5.15 12.56
N GLY A 116 14.26 -5.36 13.51
CA GLY A 116 14.19 -4.60 14.75
C GLY A 116 13.43 -3.26 14.66
N LYS A 117 12.64 -3.00 13.61
CA LYS A 117 11.80 -1.78 13.46
C LYS A 117 11.08 -1.40 14.74
N THR A 118 10.35 -2.34 15.31
CA THR A 118 9.49 -2.07 16.46
C THR A 118 10.31 -1.79 17.71
N THR A 119 11.43 -2.50 17.91
CA THR A 119 12.35 -2.24 19.03
C THR A 119 12.99 -0.85 18.91
N LEU A 120 13.50 -0.49 17.73
CA LEU A 120 14.05 0.84 17.48
C LEU A 120 13.01 1.93 17.76
N LEU A 121 11.78 1.73 17.29
CA LEU A 121 10.70 2.68 17.46
C LEU A 121 10.30 2.83 18.94
N THR A 122 10.12 1.73 19.68
CA THR A 122 9.74 1.77 21.11
C THR A 122 10.81 2.46 21.95
N GLU A 123 12.10 2.15 21.72
CA GLU A 123 13.21 2.80 22.43
C GLU A 123 13.30 4.29 22.11
N THR A 124 13.04 4.67 20.85
CA THR A 124 13.03 6.07 20.42
C THR A 124 11.88 6.83 21.09
N LEU A 125 10.68 6.26 21.12
CA LEU A 125 9.50 6.86 21.75
C LEU A 125 9.70 7.03 23.26
N MET A 126 10.31 6.05 23.94
CA MET A 126 10.64 6.18 25.37
C MET A 126 11.62 7.33 25.65
N LYS A 127 12.59 7.57 24.76
CA LYS A 127 13.55 8.70 24.88
C LYS A 127 12.94 10.06 24.52
N LEU A 128 11.89 10.07 23.71
CA LEU A 128 11.14 11.28 23.31
C LEU A 128 9.97 11.58 24.25
N LYS A 129 9.64 10.63 25.13
CA LYS A 129 8.56 10.76 26.12
C LYS A 129 8.70 12.08 26.88
N ASP A 130 7.58 12.77 27.03
CA ASP A 130 7.43 14.08 27.69
C ASP A 130 8.17 15.26 27.03
N ARG A 131 8.88 15.05 25.91
CA ARG A 131 9.58 16.11 25.15
C ARG A 131 8.81 16.54 23.92
N VAL A 132 8.23 15.58 23.21
CA VAL A 132 7.42 15.84 22.00
C VAL A 132 6.22 14.89 21.98
N PRO A 133 5.02 15.39 21.65
CA PRO A 133 3.87 14.52 21.46
C PRO A 133 4.07 13.68 20.20
N CYS A 134 3.93 12.37 20.35
CA CYS A 134 4.07 11.39 19.28
C CYS A 134 2.77 10.60 19.12
N ALA A 135 2.51 10.12 17.91
CA ALA A 135 1.48 9.13 17.63
C ALA A 135 1.99 8.19 16.53
N VAL A 136 1.51 6.95 16.52
CA VAL A 136 1.98 5.93 15.55
C VAL A 136 0.83 5.27 14.82
N ILE A 137 0.96 5.18 13.50
CA ILE A 137 0.13 4.32 12.65
C ILE A 137 0.97 3.08 12.34
N GLU A 138 0.52 1.93 12.83
CA GLU A 138 1.16 0.63 12.64
C GLU A 138 0.47 -0.09 11.47
N GLY A 139 1.24 -0.59 10.51
CA GLY A 139 0.72 -1.38 9.40
C GLY A 139 1.27 -2.81 9.46
N ASP A 140 0.41 -3.76 9.77
CA ASP A 140 0.71 -5.20 9.83
C ASP A 140 -0.44 -5.98 9.17
N GLN A 141 -0.18 -7.20 8.72
CA GLN A 141 -1.15 -8.04 8.03
C GLN A 141 -2.15 -8.67 9.01
N GLN A 142 -1.73 -9.02 10.23
CA GLN A 142 -2.57 -9.87 11.09
C GLN A 142 -2.44 -9.67 12.60
N THR A 143 -1.51 -8.86 13.12
CA THR A 143 -1.32 -8.77 14.58
C THR A 143 -1.46 -7.35 15.12
N VAL A 144 -2.06 -7.22 16.31
CA VAL A 144 -2.06 -5.97 17.11
C VAL A 144 -0.83 -5.87 18.01
N ASN A 145 0.10 -6.83 17.90
CA ASN A 145 1.20 -7.00 18.84
C ASN A 145 2.14 -5.80 18.82
N ASP A 146 2.48 -5.32 17.63
CA ASP A 146 3.36 -4.16 17.50
C ASP A 146 2.68 -2.88 17.98
N ALA A 147 1.40 -2.67 17.65
CA ALA A 147 0.62 -1.54 18.17
C ALA A 147 0.50 -1.57 19.71
N ALA A 148 0.28 -2.73 20.31
CA ALA A 148 0.23 -2.90 21.77
C ALA A 148 1.59 -2.60 22.43
N ARG A 149 2.70 -3.09 21.86
CA ARG A 149 4.06 -2.78 22.32
C ARG A 149 4.36 -1.29 22.27
N ILE A 150 3.90 -0.60 21.22
CA ILE A 150 4.05 0.85 21.10
C ILE A 150 3.19 1.55 22.16
N ARG A 151 1.93 1.16 22.36
CA ARG A 151 1.05 1.72 23.39
C ARG A 151 1.61 1.56 24.81
N ALA A 152 2.33 0.48 25.09
CA ALA A 152 3.01 0.28 26.37
C ALA A 152 4.06 1.37 26.69
N THR A 153 4.55 2.12 25.69
CA THR A 153 5.41 3.29 25.92
C THR A 153 4.65 4.52 26.47
N GLY A 154 3.32 4.50 26.39
CA GLY A 154 2.43 5.63 26.62
C GLY A 154 2.09 6.44 25.36
N THR A 155 2.63 6.05 24.20
CA THR A 155 2.36 6.71 22.91
C THR A 155 1.06 6.19 22.30
N PRO A 156 0.12 7.06 21.88
CA PRO A 156 -1.04 6.65 21.09
C PRO A 156 -0.60 5.90 19.82
N ALA A 157 -1.17 4.71 19.60
CA ALA A 157 -0.91 3.95 18.38
C ALA A 157 -2.18 3.29 17.88
N ILE A 158 -2.34 3.25 16.56
CA ILE A 158 -3.47 2.61 15.88
C ILE A 158 -2.96 1.54 14.91
N GLN A 159 -3.57 0.35 14.95
CA GLN A 159 -3.32 -0.71 13.99
C GLN A 159 -4.12 -0.47 12.70
N VAL A 160 -3.46 -0.60 11.56
CA VAL A 160 -4.07 -0.74 10.24
C VAL A 160 -3.76 -2.16 9.76
N ASN A 161 -4.81 -2.97 9.61
CA ASN A 161 -4.69 -4.28 9.01
C ASN A 161 -4.63 -4.14 7.49
N THR A 162 -3.49 -4.51 6.91
CA THR A 162 -3.22 -4.41 5.47
C THR A 162 -3.78 -5.60 4.67
N GLY A 163 -4.38 -6.59 5.34
CA GLY A 163 -4.88 -7.82 4.74
C GLY A 163 -3.74 -8.56 4.06
N LYS A 164 -3.82 -8.68 2.73
CA LYS A 164 -2.73 -9.23 1.90
C LYS A 164 -1.76 -8.19 1.37
N GLY A 165 -2.07 -6.91 1.55
CA GLY A 165 -1.13 -5.84 1.27
C GLY A 165 0.13 -6.04 2.10
N CYS A 166 1.29 -5.80 1.50
CA CYS A 166 2.57 -5.76 2.22
C CYS A 166 3.03 -4.32 2.49
N HIS A 167 2.14 -3.35 2.31
CA HIS A 167 2.42 -1.93 2.42
C HIS A 167 1.20 -1.16 2.93
N LEU A 168 1.46 0.02 3.49
CA LEU A 168 0.45 1.05 3.71
C LEU A 168 0.37 1.96 2.48
N ASP A 169 -0.85 2.27 2.05
CA ASP A 169 -1.10 3.27 1.01
C ASP A 169 -1.54 4.61 1.61
N ALA A 170 -1.62 5.65 0.78
CA ALA A 170 -1.97 6.98 1.24
C ALA A 170 -3.44 7.10 1.69
N GLN A 171 -4.35 6.29 1.18
CA GLN A 171 -5.74 6.27 1.66
C GLN A 171 -5.78 5.72 3.09
N MET A 172 -5.03 4.64 3.37
CA MET A 172 -4.94 4.08 4.71
C MET A 172 -4.44 5.09 5.74
N ILE A 173 -3.43 5.87 5.38
CA ILE A 173 -2.93 6.96 6.24
C ILE A 173 -3.98 8.06 6.42
N ALA A 174 -4.71 8.41 5.36
CA ALA A 174 -5.75 9.45 5.42
C ALA A 174 -6.90 9.07 6.36
N ASP A 175 -7.24 7.78 6.42
CA ASP A 175 -8.33 7.23 7.24
C ASP A 175 -7.91 6.96 8.69
N ALA A 176 -6.64 6.60 8.93
CA ALA A 176 -6.10 6.33 10.26
C ALA A 176 -5.73 7.61 11.02
N ALA A 177 -5.11 8.59 10.35
CA ALA A 177 -4.61 9.81 11.00
C ALA A 177 -5.64 10.63 11.81
N PRO A 178 -6.92 10.76 11.42
CA PRO A 178 -7.93 11.48 12.21
C PRO A 178 -8.29 10.80 13.54
N ARG A 179 -7.88 9.55 13.76
CA ARG A 179 -8.24 8.74 14.94
C ARG A 179 -7.21 8.82 16.07
N LEU A 180 -6.14 9.60 15.87
CA LEU A 180 -5.04 9.86 16.81
C LEU A 180 -4.99 11.36 17.14
#